data_AF-A0A955YN20-F1
#
_entry.id   AF-A0A955YN20-F1
#
_cell.length_a   1.000
_cell.length_b   1.000
_cell.length_c   1.000
_cell.angle_alpha   90.00
_cell.angle_beta   90.00
_cell.angle_gamma   90.00
#
_symmetry.space_group_name_H-M   'P 1'
#
loop_
_entity.id
_entity.type
_entity.pdbx_description
1 polymer ?
#
loop_
_entity_poly.entity_id
_entity_poly.type
_entity_poly.pdbx_seq_one_letter_code
_entity_poly.pdbx_strand_id
1 'polypeptide(L)'
;MLRSVTATLLALASLTLGAALLIPGAALAEDAAPAATPAFRLSSPDLMPGAPIRLPQVYNGFGCSGGNISPALSWSNAPAGTKSFALMVHDPDAPTGSGWWHWVVYNIPARVNALVSRAGDPAAGLMPVGAVQGNTDFGTAGYGGPCPPAGDKPHRYFFRL
;
A
#
# COMPACT_ATOMS: atom_id res chain seq x y z
N MET A 1 -56.32 -43.63 5.37
CA MET A 1 -57.03 -44.33 6.47
C MET A 1 -56.13 -45.44 7.00
N LEU A 2 -55.85 -45.42 8.32
CA LEU A 2 -55.34 -46.52 9.16
C LEU A 2 -53.94 -47.08 8.83
N ARG A 3 -53.08 -47.48 9.78
CA ARG A 3 -52.93 -47.37 11.25
C ARG A 3 -51.54 -47.96 11.55
N SER A 4 -50.85 -47.38 12.53
CA SER A 4 -49.64 -47.88 13.21
C SER A 4 -49.76 -49.33 13.71
N VAL A 5 -48.69 -50.14 13.71
CA VAL A 5 -48.34 -51.10 14.79
C VAL A 5 -46.81 -51.40 14.81
N THR A 6 -46.23 -51.27 16.00
CA THR A 6 -44.86 -51.60 16.46
C THR A 6 -44.62 -53.11 16.64
N ALA A 7 -43.36 -53.59 16.50
CA ALA A 7 -42.91 -54.80 17.21
C ALA A 7 -41.38 -54.86 17.36
N THR A 8 -40.97 -54.95 18.62
CA THR A 8 -39.62 -55.10 19.19
C THR A 8 -39.06 -56.51 18.96
N LEU A 9 -37.74 -56.65 18.72
CA LEU A 9 -37.01 -57.82 19.22
C LEU A 9 -35.51 -57.52 19.39
N LEU A 10 -35.07 -57.61 20.64
CA LEU A 10 -33.68 -57.67 21.08
C LEU A 10 -33.08 -59.03 20.70
N ALA A 11 -31.86 -59.06 20.19
CA ALA A 11 -30.98 -60.22 20.24
C ALA A 11 -29.58 -59.77 20.67
N LEU A 12 -29.16 -60.24 21.85
CA LEU A 12 -27.84 -60.11 22.45
C LEU A 12 -26.99 -61.33 22.07
N ALA A 13 -25.78 -61.10 21.55
CA ALA A 13 -24.56 -61.92 21.66
C ALA A 13 -23.53 -61.27 20.71
N SER A 14 -22.24 -61.12 21.00
CA SER A 14 -21.36 -61.78 21.96
C SER A 14 -20.08 -60.93 22.07
N LEU A 15 -19.51 -60.92 23.27
CA LEU A 15 -18.33 -60.17 23.69
C LEU A 15 -17.05 -60.78 23.07
N THR A 16 -16.25 -59.99 22.35
CA THR A 16 -14.83 -60.30 22.13
C THR A 16 -13.96 -59.28 22.86
N LEU A 17 -13.13 -59.79 23.77
CA LEU A 17 -12.13 -59.04 24.54
C LEU A 17 -11.06 -58.50 23.57
N GLY A 18 -11.08 -57.19 23.31
CA GLY A 18 -9.97 -56.48 22.71
C GLY A 18 -9.35 -55.55 23.74
N ALA A 19 -8.24 -55.95 24.36
CA ALA A 19 -7.45 -55.07 25.21
C ALA A 19 -6.76 -54.02 24.33
N ALA A 20 -7.43 -52.88 24.10
CA ALA A 20 -6.86 -51.73 23.43
C ALA A 20 -5.97 -50.97 24.43
N LEU A 21 -4.66 -51.09 24.25
CA LEU A 21 -3.65 -50.32 24.96
C LEU A 21 -3.79 -48.84 24.54
N LEU A 22 -4.37 -48.01 25.41
CA LEU A 22 -4.46 -46.56 25.23
C LEU A 22 -3.06 -45.95 25.36
N ILE A 23 -2.42 -45.70 24.22
CA ILE A 23 -1.26 -44.81 24.16
C ILE A 23 -1.81 -43.38 24.30
N PRO A 24 -1.40 -42.58 25.30
CA PRO A 24 -1.74 -41.16 25.34
C PRO A 24 -1.14 -40.51 24.08
N GLY A 25 -2.00 -40.00 23.21
CA GLY A 25 -1.57 -39.22 22.05
C GLY A 25 -0.75 -38.03 22.53
N ALA A 26 0.55 -38.04 22.29
CA ALA A 26 1.38 -36.85 22.40
C ALA A 26 0.83 -35.83 21.39
N ALA A 27 0.18 -34.79 21.91
CA ALA A 27 -0.16 -33.64 21.09
C ALA A 27 1.14 -33.07 20.53
N LEU A 28 1.32 -33.19 19.21
CA LEU A 28 2.37 -32.49 18.51
C LEU A 28 2.04 -31.00 18.65
N ALA A 29 2.82 -30.30 19.47
CA ALA A 29 2.81 -28.85 19.47
C ALA A 29 3.23 -28.40 18.06
N GLU A 30 2.28 -27.85 17.31
CA GLU A 30 2.54 -27.23 16.02
C GLU A 30 3.38 -25.99 16.31
N ASP A 31 4.68 -26.09 16.02
CA ASP A 31 5.64 -25.00 16.15
C ASP A 31 5.15 -23.85 15.27
N ALA A 32 4.51 -22.87 15.89
CA ALA A 32 4.02 -21.69 15.20
C ALA A 32 5.23 -20.94 14.65
N ALA A 33 5.43 -21.05 13.33
CA ALA A 33 6.48 -20.32 12.64
C ALA A 33 6.42 -18.82 13.01
N PRO A 34 7.57 -18.16 13.25
CA PRO A 34 7.59 -16.75 13.64
C PRO A 34 6.87 -15.91 12.59
N ALA A 35 5.91 -15.09 13.03
CA ALA A 35 5.17 -14.17 12.16
C ALA A 35 6.16 -13.28 11.40
N ALA A 36 6.07 -13.29 10.07
CA ALA A 36 6.92 -12.45 9.22
C ALA A 36 6.73 -10.97 9.57
N THR A 37 7.83 -10.23 9.73
CA THR A 37 7.79 -8.77 9.90
C THR A 37 7.08 -8.16 8.69
N PRO A 38 6.03 -7.35 8.89
CA PRO A 38 5.29 -6.77 7.78
C PRO A 38 6.20 -5.82 6.98
N ALA A 39 6.16 -5.92 5.65
CA ALA A 39 6.98 -5.10 4.77
C ALA A 39 6.62 -3.61 4.87
N PHE A 40 7.63 -2.75 4.73
CA PHE A 40 7.42 -1.31 4.56
C PHE A 40 6.55 -1.06 3.33
N ARG A 41 5.49 -0.27 3.49
CA ARG A 41 4.48 -0.11 2.44
C ARG A 41 4.08 1.35 2.31
N LEU A 42 4.06 1.85 1.08
CA LEU A 42 3.48 3.13 0.69
C LEU A 42 2.13 2.87 -0.03
N SER A 43 1.14 3.72 0.23
CA SER A 43 -0.18 3.63 -0.39
C SER A 43 -0.86 4.98 -0.54
N SER A 44 -1.91 5.03 -1.34
CA SER A 44 -2.69 6.23 -1.62
C SER A 44 -4.14 5.83 -1.89
N PRO A 45 -5.13 6.62 -1.44
CA PRO A 45 -6.51 6.50 -1.93
C PRO A 45 -6.71 7.11 -3.33
N ASP A 46 -5.82 8.02 -3.73
CA ASP A 46 -5.92 8.76 -4.98
C ASP A 46 -5.27 7.99 -6.14
N LEU A 47 -4.23 7.20 -5.83
CA LEU A 47 -3.45 6.43 -6.78
C LEU A 47 -3.61 4.91 -6.61
N MET A 48 -3.62 4.19 -7.72
CA MET A 48 -3.55 2.73 -7.74
C MET A 48 -2.30 2.30 -8.54
N PRO A 49 -1.44 1.41 -8.01
CA PRO A 49 -0.26 0.95 -8.73
C PRO A 49 -0.59 0.38 -10.11
N GLY A 50 0.13 0.83 -11.13
CA GLY A 50 -0.07 0.40 -12.53
C GLY A 50 -1.31 0.99 -13.22
N ALA A 51 -2.12 1.79 -12.52
CA ALA A 51 -3.29 2.43 -13.11
C ALA A 51 -2.98 3.85 -13.62
N PRO A 52 -3.80 4.40 -14.53
CA PRO A 52 -3.69 5.79 -14.96
C PRO A 52 -3.83 6.78 -13.80
N ILE A 53 -3.03 7.85 -13.82
CA ILE A 53 -3.18 8.98 -12.90
C ILE A 53 -4.40 9.80 -13.32
N ARG A 54 -5.26 10.11 -12.34
CA ARG A 54 -6.52 10.84 -12.56
C ARG A 54 -6.29 12.35 -12.65
N LEU A 55 -7.23 13.03 -13.30
CA LEU A 55 -7.17 14.47 -13.58
C LEU A 55 -6.81 15.38 -12.38
N PRO A 56 -7.26 15.13 -11.13
CA PRO A 56 -6.86 15.97 -10.00
C PRO A 56 -5.34 16.04 -9.79
N GLN A 57 -4.61 14.96 -10.07
CA GLN A 57 -3.16 14.87 -9.94
C GLN A 57 -2.40 15.31 -11.20
N VAL A 58 -3.06 15.42 -12.36
CA VAL A 58 -2.44 15.88 -13.61
C VAL A 58 -2.03 17.36 -13.50
N TYR A 59 -0.93 17.75 -14.16
CA TYR A 59 -0.44 19.13 -14.12
C TYR A 59 -1.45 20.13 -14.72
N ASN A 60 -1.34 21.40 -14.32
CA ASN A 60 -2.12 22.50 -14.88
C ASN A 60 -1.17 23.52 -15.53
N GLY A 61 -0.76 23.22 -16.76
CA GLY A 61 0.29 23.92 -17.47
C GLY A 61 0.85 23.05 -18.60
N PHE A 62 1.70 23.64 -19.45
CA PHE A 62 2.34 22.95 -20.59
C PHE A 62 1.36 22.25 -21.55
N GLY A 63 0.12 22.74 -21.63
CA GLY A 63 -0.94 22.14 -22.45
C GLY A 63 -1.82 21.11 -21.71
N CYS A 64 -1.50 20.78 -20.46
CA CYS A 64 -2.36 19.99 -19.57
C CYS A 64 -3.26 20.88 -18.72
N SER A 65 -4.45 20.35 -18.35
CA SER A 65 -5.49 21.07 -17.61
C SER A 65 -6.01 20.28 -16.40
N GLY A 66 -5.11 19.58 -15.71
CA GLY A 66 -5.44 18.86 -14.47
C GLY A 66 -5.57 19.78 -13.26
N GLY A 67 -5.73 19.18 -12.07
CA GLY A 67 -5.83 19.94 -10.81
C GLY A 67 -4.48 20.36 -10.23
N ASN A 68 -3.40 19.71 -10.63
CA ASN A 68 -2.06 19.78 -10.03
C ASN A 68 -2.06 19.58 -8.50
N ILE A 69 -2.92 18.68 -8.01
CA ILE A 69 -3.06 18.38 -6.58
C ILE A 69 -2.27 17.13 -6.26
N SER A 70 -1.23 17.26 -5.42
CA SER A 70 -0.48 16.10 -4.94
C SER A 70 -1.41 15.07 -4.28
N PRO A 71 -1.26 13.77 -4.55
CA PRO A 71 -2.10 12.74 -3.95
C PRO A 71 -1.86 12.64 -2.45
N ALA A 72 -2.87 12.18 -1.70
CA ALA A 72 -2.67 11.72 -0.34
C ALA A 72 -1.80 10.46 -0.36
N LEU A 73 -0.80 10.41 0.52
CA LEU A 73 0.13 9.29 0.66
C LEU A 73 0.16 8.86 2.11
N SER A 74 0.14 7.56 2.37
CA SER A 74 0.31 6.99 3.70
C SER A 74 1.24 5.78 3.64
N TRP A 75 2.03 5.60 4.69
CA TRP A 75 2.95 4.49 4.80
C TRP A 75 2.91 3.81 6.17
N SER A 76 3.27 2.54 6.20
CA SER A 76 3.25 1.70 7.40
C SER A 76 4.47 0.80 7.45
N ASN A 77 4.79 0.30 8.65
CA ASN A 77 5.88 -0.65 8.91
C ASN A 77 7.26 -0.08 8.53
N ALA A 78 7.51 1.18 8.90
CA ALA A 78 8.84 1.78 8.73
C ALA A 78 9.89 0.94 9.49
N PRO A 79 11.09 0.72 8.92
CA PRO A 79 12.14 -0.03 9.60
C PRO A 79 12.47 0.52 10.99
N ALA A 80 12.82 -0.36 11.92
CA ALA A 80 13.25 0.04 13.24
C ALA A 80 14.47 0.95 13.14
N GLY A 81 14.44 2.07 13.87
CA GLY A 81 15.53 3.06 13.86
C GLY A 81 15.43 4.13 12.77
N THR A 82 14.42 4.13 11.90
CA THR A 82 14.17 5.23 10.94
C THR A 82 14.17 6.59 11.65
N LYS A 83 14.95 7.53 11.11
CA LYS A 83 15.12 8.88 11.67
C LYS A 83 14.33 9.95 10.92
N SER A 84 14.17 9.76 9.62
CA SER A 84 13.34 10.59 8.75
C SER A 84 13.01 9.81 7.46
N PHE A 85 12.10 10.35 6.67
CA PHE A 85 11.78 9.86 5.33
C PHE A 85 12.11 10.92 4.28
N ALA A 86 12.28 10.47 3.04
CA ALA A 86 12.33 11.31 1.86
C ALA A 86 11.38 10.76 0.80
N LEU A 87 10.57 11.62 0.19
CA LEU A 87 9.67 11.26 -0.89
C LEU A 87 10.23 11.78 -2.21
N MET A 88 10.12 10.95 -3.23
CA MET A 88 10.52 11.24 -4.59
C MET A 88 9.44 10.79 -5.56
N VAL A 89 9.07 11.67 -6.49
CA VAL A 89 8.23 11.33 -7.65
C VAL A 89 9.03 11.58 -8.91
N HIS A 90 9.29 10.51 -9.66
CA HIS A 90 10.14 10.55 -10.85
C HIS A 90 9.49 9.86 -12.05
N ASP A 91 9.57 10.49 -13.21
CA ASP A 91 9.19 9.95 -14.51
C ASP A 91 10.45 9.62 -15.33
N PRO A 92 10.88 8.35 -15.41
CA PRO A 92 12.03 7.97 -16.22
C PRO A 92 11.72 7.89 -17.72
N ASP A 93 10.45 8.00 -18.11
CA ASP A 93 10.03 7.92 -19.51
C ASP A 93 10.05 9.29 -20.19
N ALA A 94 10.19 10.39 -19.44
CA ALA A 94 10.33 11.73 -20.00
C ALA A 94 11.58 11.87 -20.91
N PRO A 95 11.44 12.41 -22.12
CA PRO A 95 12.48 12.42 -23.15
C PRO A 95 13.51 13.56 -22.96
N THR A 96 14.13 13.63 -21.78
CA THR A 96 15.10 14.68 -21.39
C THR A 96 16.53 14.17 -21.25
N GLY A 97 16.72 12.85 -21.31
CA GLY A 97 18.00 12.17 -20.99
C GLY A 97 18.15 11.80 -19.51
N SER A 98 17.41 12.43 -18.59
CA SER A 98 17.44 12.14 -17.14
C SER A 98 16.07 11.80 -16.53
N GLY A 99 15.02 11.77 -17.35
CA GLY A 99 13.64 11.72 -16.89
C GLY A 99 13.17 13.08 -16.33
N TRP A 100 12.14 13.05 -15.49
CA TRP A 100 11.55 14.25 -14.89
C TRP A 100 11.25 14.07 -13.42
N TRP A 101 11.75 14.97 -12.58
CA TRP A 101 11.48 15.04 -11.16
C TRP A 101 10.20 15.84 -10.93
N HIS A 102 9.15 15.17 -10.45
CA HIS A 102 7.83 15.74 -10.25
C HIS A 102 7.58 16.24 -8.82
N TRP A 103 8.27 15.64 -7.84
CA TRP A 103 8.17 16.06 -6.44
C TRP A 103 9.35 15.50 -5.64
N VAL A 104 9.95 16.33 -4.80
CA VAL A 104 11.04 15.94 -3.90
C VAL A 104 10.76 16.53 -2.52
N VAL A 105 10.68 15.68 -1.51
CA VAL A 105 10.50 16.08 -0.10
C VAL A 105 11.51 15.35 0.75
N TYR A 106 12.18 16.04 1.65
CA TYR A 106 13.17 15.44 2.57
C TYR A 106 12.97 15.96 3.98
N ASN A 107 13.66 15.33 4.94
CA ASN A 107 13.53 15.60 6.38
C ASN A 107 12.11 15.39 6.94
N ILE A 108 11.31 14.52 6.32
CA ILE A 108 9.99 14.16 6.87
C ILE A 108 10.24 13.46 8.21
N PRO A 109 9.74 13.97 9.35
CA PRO A 109 10.07 13.39 10.66
C PRO A 109 9.61 11.93 10.77
N ALA A 110 10.38 11.07 11.44
CA ALA A 110 10.06 9.63 11.57
C ALA A 110 8.68 9.30 12.17
N ARG A 111 8.10 10.23 12.95
CA ARG A 111 6.74 10.09 13.52
C ARG A 111 5.62 10.31 12.50
N VAL A 112 5.93 10.92 11.36
CA VAL A 112 4.96 11.16 10.28
C VAL A 112 4.83 9.87 9.47
N ASN A 113 3.59 9.48 9.21
CA ASN A 113 3.25 8.29 8.42
C ASN A 113 2.31 8.61 7.26
N ALA A 114 2.03 9.89 6.99
CA ALA A 114 1.20 10.32 5.88
C ALA A 114 1.51 11.76 5.45
N LEU A 115 1.26 12.04 4.17
CA LEU A 115 1.10 13.36 3.59
C LEU A 115 -0.33 13.48 3.09
N VAL A 116 -1.04 14.52 3.51
CA VAL A 116 -2.43 14.76 3.07
C VAL A 116 -2.47 15.17 1.60
N SER A 117 -3.63 15.01 0.97
CA SER A 117 -3.86 15.55 -0.38
C SER A 117 -3.51 17.05 -0.39
N ARG A 118 -2.94 17.53 -1.50
CA ARG A 118 -2.43 18.91 -1.66
C ARG A 118 -1.23 19.30 -0.76
N ALA A 119 -0.63 18.40 0.02
CA ALA A 119 0.59 18.72 0.78
C ALA A 119 1.76 19.22 -0.08
N GLY A 120 1.79 18.87 -1.36
CA GLY A 120 2.78 19.30 -2.33
C GLY A 120 2.65 20.74 -2.82
N ASP A 121 1.60 21.47 -2.44
CA ASP A 121 1.46 22.91 -2.72
C ASP A 121 2.10 23.72 -1.59
N PRO A 122 3.25 24.39 -1.82
CA PRO A 122 3.91 25.17 -0.78
C PRO A 122 3.03 26.29 -0.20
N ALA A 123 2.13 26.86 -1.01
CA ALA A 123 1.24 27.93 -0.57
C ALA A 123 0.10 27.43 0.34
N ALA A 124 -0.21 26.13 0.28
CA ALA A 124 -1.23 25.53 1.15
C ALA A 124 -0.77 25.36 2.60
N GLY A 125 0.55 25.37 2.87
CA GLY A 125 1.10 25.23 4.23
C GLY A 125 0.79 23.89 4.90
N LEU A 126 0.55 22.84 4.11
CA LEU A 126 0.12 21.52 4.59
C LEU A 126 1.27 20.53 4.83
N MET A 127 2.51 20.93 4.50
CA MET A 127 3.69 20.09 4.70
C MET A 127 3.99 19.94 6.21
N PRO A 128 4.31 18.74 6.73
CA PRO A 128 4.63 18.56 8.14
C PRO A 128 5.83 19.40 8.58
N VAL A 129 5.75 19.97 9.78
CA VAL A 129 6.83 20.77 10.36
C VAL A 129 8.13 19.97 10.39
N GLY A 130 9.18 20.53 9.80
CA GLY A 130 10.51 19.92 9.66
C GLY A 130 10.78 19.29 8.30
N ALA A 131 9.74 18.93 7.54
CA ALA A 131 9.90 18.51 6.15
C ALA A 131 10.18 19.72 5.26
N VAL A 132 10.97 19.50 4.21
CA VAL A 132 11.34 20.51 3.22
C VAL A 132 11.00 20.00 1.83
N GLN A 133 10.38 20.85 1.02
CA GLN A 133 10.14 20.58 -0.39
C GLN A 133 11.31 21.13 -1.21
N GLY A 134 11.94 20.26 -2.00
CA GLY A 134 13.04 20.63 -2.90
C GLY A 134 12.54 21.12 -4.25
N ASN A 135 13.42 21.83 -4.97
CA ASN A 135 13.15 22.19 -6.36
C ASN A 135 13.06 20.93 -7.24
N THR A 136 12.23 21.05 -8.27
CA THR A 136 11.94 20.01 -9.26
C THR A 136 12.39 20.46 -10.65
N ASP A 137 12.22 19.62 -11.66
CA ASP A 137 12.52 19.99 -13.06
C ASP A 137 11.56 21.06 -13.62
N PHE A 138 10.47 21.37 -12.90
CA PHE A 138 9.64 22.55 -13.17
C PHE A 138 10.31 23.87 -12.76
N GLY A 139 11.47 23.83 -12.11
CA GLY A 139 12.21 25.01 -11.66
C GLY A 139 11.77 25.57 -10.30
N THR A 140 10.75 24.98 -9.68
CA THR A 140 10.21 25.42 -8.38
C THR A 140 10.07 24.25 -7.41
N ALA A 141 9.99 24.56 -6.11
CA ALA A 141 9.64 23.58 -5.09
C ALA A 141 8.14 23.25 -5.10
N GLY A 142 7.81 22.01 -4.73
CA GLY A 142 6.44 21.51 -4.69
C GLY A 142 6.16 20.40 -5.69
N TYR A 143 4.91 19.96 -5.72
CA TYR A 143 4.42 18.94 -6.64
C TYR A 143 4.07 19.57 -8.00
N GLY A 144 4.63 19.01 -9.07
CA GLY A 144 4.13 19.19 -10.42
C GLY A 144 3.63 17.85 -10.96
N GLY A 145 2.37 17.79 -11.36
CA GLY A 145 1.74 16.57 -11.88
C GLY A 145 2.29 16.08 -13.22
N PRO A 146 1.82 14.91 -13.68
CA PRO A 146 2.05 14.41 -15.03
C PRO A 146 1.63 15.42 -16.12
N CYS A 147 2.44 15.55 -17.16
CA CYS A 147 2.05 16.18 -18.42
C CYS A 147 2.91 15.65 -19.57
N PRO A 148 2.76 14.37 -19.96
CA PRO A 148 3.56 13.79 -21.04
C PRO A 148 3.19 14.44 -22.40
N PRO A 149 4.10 14.42 -23.40
CA PRO A 149 3.80 14.95 -24.72
C PRO A 149 2.56 14.29 -25.35
N ALA A 150 1.78 15.08 -26.09
CA ALA A 150 0.59 14.56 -26.77
C ALA A 150 0.96 13.49 -27.80
N GLY A 151 0.33 12.32 -27.72
CA GLY A 151 0.57 11.20 -28.63
C GLY A 151 1.76 10.30 -28.26
N ASP A 152 2.47 10.58 -27.16
CA ASP A 152 3.50 9.69 -26.64
C ASP A 152 2.91 8.43 -26.00
N LYS A 153 3.75 7.42 -25.78
CA LYS A 153 3.40 6.24 -24.98
C LYS A 153 3.00 6.65 -23.56
N PRO A 154 2.27 5.82 -22.80
CA PRO A 154 2.07 6.07 -21.38
C PRO A 154 3.40 6.15 -20.61
N HIS A 155 3.59 7.24 -19.86
CA HIS A 155 4.72 7.40 -18.94
C HIS A 155 4.41 6.77 -17.57
N ARG A 156 5.47 6.34 -16.87
CA ARG A 156 5.37 5.80 -15.52
C ARG A 156 5.84 6.85 -14.52
N TYR A 157 5.05 7.06 -13.47
CA TYR A 157 5.40 7.98 -12.39
C TYR A 157 5.67 7.18 -11.12
N PHE A 158 6.93 7.14 -10.69
CA PHE A 158 7.36 6.37 -9.53
C PHE A 158 7.31 7.23 -8.27
N PHE A 159 6.36 6.92 -7.39
CA PHE A 159 6.31 7.46 -6.02
C PHE A 159 7.15 6.54 -5.12
N ARG A 160 8.23 7.07 -4.52
CA ARG A 160 9.18 6.32 -3.70
C ARG A 160 9.44 7.03 -2.38
N LEU A 161 9.45 6.26 -1.30
CA LEU A 161 9.67 6.71 0.07
C LEU A 161 10.76 5.88 0.75
#